data_AF-A0AB34ANK5-F1
#
_entry.id   AF-A0AB34ANK5-F1
#
_cell.length_a   1.000
_cell.length_b   1.000
_cell.length_c   1.000
_cell.angle_alpha   90.00
_cell.angle_beta   90.00
_cell.angle_gamma   90.00
#
_symmetry.space_group_name_H-M   'P 1'
#
loop_
_entity.id
_entity.type
_entity.pdbx_description
1 polymer ?
#
loop_
_entity_poly.entity_id
_entity_poly.type
_entity_poly.pdbx_seq_one_letter_code
_entity_poly.pdbx_strand_id
1 'polypeptide(L)'
;MMRLIYLIVLFLLIFCFYKIAHFIVNKFHFNRWLLLIGIPFIVVVPVVIFENINLFGWGIILLLLIFTSILFFEKSRVLIEQRQMRGIIYKSNKE
;
A
#
# COMPACT_ATOMS: atom_id res chain seq x y z
N MET A 1 23.05 -17.46 -9.85
CA MET A 1 21.78 -17.89 -10.46
C MET A 1 20.60 -17.82 -9.49
N MET A 2 20.65 -18.47 -8.31
CA MET A 2 19.55 -18.42 -7.32
C MET A 2 19.12 -16.99 -6.90
N ARG A 3 20.06 -16.06 -6.72
CA ARG A 3 19.76 -14.66 -6.37
C ARG A 3 18.89 -13.92 -7.40
N LEU A 4 19.07 -14.23 -8.70
CA LEU A 4 18.25 -13.64 -9.78
C LEU A 4 16.82 -14.18 -9.74
N ILE A 5 16.65 -15.46 -9.45
CA ILE A 5 15.33 -16.09 -9.30
C ILE A 5 14.57 -15.43 -8.13
N TYR A 6 15.23 -15.21 -6.99
CA TYR A 6 14.62 -14.51 -5.86
C TYR A 6 14.16 -13.09 -6.22
N LEU A 7 14.96 -12.33 -6.98
CA LEU A 7 14.58 -10.99 -7.44
C LEU A 7 13.37 -11.03 -8.39
N ILE A 8 13.34 -11.97 -9.33
CA ILE A 8 12.22 -12.13 -10.27
C ILE A 8 10.94 -12.51 -9.52
N VAL A 9 11.01 -13.44 -8.58
CA VAL A 9 9.87 -13.86 -7.76
C VAL A 9 9.36 -12.70 -6.91
N LEU A 10 10.27 -11.95 -6.27
CA LEU A 10 9.91 -10.77 -5.49
C LEU A 10 9.23 -9.71 -6.36
N PHE A 11 9.77 -9.45 -7.56
CA PHE A 11 9.18 -8.51 -8.51
C PHE A 11 7.77 -8.91 -8.93
N LEU A 12 7.57 -10.18 -9.29
CA LEU A 12 6.25 -10.71 -9.65
C LEU A 12 5.26 -10.62 -8.49
N LEU A 13 5.71 -10.89 -7.27
CA LEU A 13 4.89 -10.80 -6.06
C LEU A 13 4.46 -9.35 -5.78
N ILE A 14 5.38 -8.38 -5.88
CA ILE A 14 5.06 -6.96 -5.76
C ILE A 14 4.09 -6.53 -6.87
N PHE A 15 4.33 -6.96 -8.11
CA PHE A 15 3.45 -6.66 -9.25
C PHE A 15 2.04 -7.22 -9.06
N CYS A 16 1.92 -8.43 -8.51
CA CYS A 16 0.64 -9.04 -8.17
C CYS A 16 -0.11 -8.21 -7.12
N PHE A 17 0.56 -7.82 -6.04
CA PHE A 17 -0.03 -6.97 -5.01
C PHE A 17 -0.46 -5.60 -5.55
N TYR A 18 0.36 -5.00 -6.41
CA TYR A 18 -0.01 -3.76 -7.10
C TYR A 18 -1.30 -3.93 -7.91
N LYS A 19 -1.42 -5.00 -8.71
CA LYS A 19 -2.61 -5.22 -9.55
C LYS A 19 -3.87 -5.43 -8.69
N ILE A 20 -3.75 -6.14 -7.58
CA ILE A 20 -4.83 -6.32 -6.60
C ILE A 20 -5.21 -4.97 -5.98
N ALA A 21 -4.22 -4.20 -5.53
CA ALA A 21 -4.45 -2.88 -4.94
C ALA A 21 -5.14 -1.93 -5.95
N HIS A 22 -4.69 -1.91 -7.20
CA HIS A 22 -5.32 -1.14 -8.28
C HIS A 22 -6.78 -1.52 -8.49
N PHE A 23 -7.07 -2.83 -8.52
CA PHE A 23 -8.45 -3.32 -8.64
C PHE A 23 -9.33 -2.89 -7.46
N ILE A 24 -8.83 -3.03 -6.22
CA ILE A 24 -9.55 -2.64 -5.01
C ILE A 24 -9.80 -1.13 -5.00
N VAL A 25 -8.78 -0.34 -5.36
CA VAL A 25 -8.85 1.12 -5.43
C VAL A 25 -9.89 1.59 -6.42
N ASN A 26 -10.00 0.92 -7.58
CA ASN A 26 -10.97 1.29 -8.60
C ASN A 26 -12.40 0.82 -8.25
N LYS A 27 -12.55 -0.30 -7.55
CA LYS A 27 -13.86 -0.87 -7.18
C LYS A 27 -14.46 -0.26 -5.91
N PHE A 28 -13.63 0.13 -4.94
CA PHE A 28 -14.08 0.62 -3.64
C PHE A 28 -13.57 2.02 -3.32
N HIS A 29 -14.46 2.89 -2.87
CA HIS A 29 -14.12 4.23 -2.39
C HIS A 29 -13.67 4.18 -0.92
N PHE A 30 -12.37 3.97 -0.70
CA PHE A 30 -11.74 4.11 0.62
C PHE A 30 -11.12 5.50 0.79
N ASN A 31 -11.26 6.09 1.98
CA ASN A 31 -10.61 7.35 2.33
C ASN A 31 -9.12 7.13 2.59
N ARG A 32 -8.26 7.87 1.88
CA ARG A 32 -6.80 7.78 2.01
C ARG A 32 -6.31 8.02 3.45
N TRP A 33 -6.92 8.96 4.16
CA TRP A 33 -6.52 9.31 5.52
C TRP A 33 -6.75 8.17 6.51
N LEU A 34 -7.78 7.36 6.27
CA LEU A 34 -8.09 6.21 7.12
C LEU A 34 -7.02 5.12 6.97
N LEU A 35 -6.48 4.94 5.76
CA LEU A 35 -5.31 4.07 5.54
C LEU A 35 -4.07 4.60 6.25
N LEU A 36 -3.79 5.91 6.14
CA LEU A 36 -2.63 6.52 6.78
C LEU A 36 -2.66 6.36 8.30
N ILE A 37 -3.82 6.61 8.91
CA ILE A 37 -4.04 6.45 10.34
C ILE A 37 -3.97 4.97 10.71
N GLY A 38 -4.46 4.05 9.86
CA GLY A 38 -4.45 2.61 10.08
C GLY A 38 -3.06 1.97 10.08
N ILE A 39 -2.11 2.49 9.29
CA ILE A 39 -0.74 1.95 9.15
C ILE A 39 -0.03 1.72 10.50
N PRO A 40 0.07 2.69 11.43
CA PRO A 40 0.71 2.46 12.71
C PRO A 40 0.00 1.38 13.54
N PHE A 41 -1.33 1.25 13.45
CA PHE A 41 -2.06 0.22 14.18
C PHE A 41 -1.74 -1.20 13.72
N ILE A 42 -1.37 -1.39 12.44
CA ILE A 42 -0.96 -2.70 11.92
C ILE A 42 0.26 -3.24 12.69
N VAL A 43 1.12 -2.36 13.20
CA VAL A 43 2.32 -2.75 13.96
C VAL A 43 2.10 -2.63 15.47
N VAL A 44 1.51 -1.52 15.92
CA VAL A 44 1.35 -1.23 17.35
C VAL A 44 0.39 -2.22 18.01
N VAL A 45 -0.74 -2.56 17.36
CA VAL A 45 -1.75 -3.44 17.97
C VAL A 45 -1.18 -4.84 18.22
N PRO A 46 -0.54 -5.52 17.24
CA PRO A 46 0.05 -6.82 17.50
C PRO A 46 1.15 -6.78 18.57
N VAL A 47 2.01 -5.75 18.56
CA VAL A 47 3.12 -5.64 19.52
C VAL A 47 2.63 -5.42 20.95
N VAL A 48 1.51 -4.71 21.13
CA VAL A 48 0.93 -4.46 22.46
C VAL A 48 0.13 -5.66 22.98
N ILE A 49 -0.56 -6.39 22.09
CA ILE A 49 -1.43 -7.52 22.48
C ILE A 49 -0.62 -8.80 22.69
N PHE A 50 0.39 -9.06 21.86
CA PHE A 50 1.15 -10.30 21.90
C PHE A 50 2.52 -10.07 22.54
N GLU A 51 2.74 -10.71 23.70
CA GLU A 51 4.01 -10.62 24.45
C GLU A 51 5.19 -11.21 23.67
N ASN A 52 4.95 -12.20 22.80
CA ASN A 52 5.95 -12.79 21.92
C ASN A 52 5.39 -13.06 20.52
N ILE A 53 5.88 -12.31 19.54
CA ILE A 53 5.53 -12.50 18.14
C ILE A 53 6.63 -13.36 17.49
N ASN A 54 6.27 -14.56 17.04
CA ASN A 54 7.19 -15.43 16.31
C ASN A 54 7.52 -14.85 14.91
N LEU A 55 8.58 -15.34 14.26
CA LEU A 55 9.06 -14.89 12.95
C LEU A 55 7.95 -14.88 11.88
N PHE A 56 7.07 -15.88 11.89
CA PHE A 56 5.91 -15.95 11.00
C PHE A 56 4.91 -14.81 11.25
N GLY A 57 4.66 -14.46 12.52
CA GLY A 57 3.78 -13.34 12.87
C GLY A 57 4.34 -12.00 12.39
N TRP A 58 5.64 -11.80 12.55
CA TRP A 58 6.33 -10.64 11.97
C TRP A 58 6.23 -10.59 10.45
N GLY A 59 6.35 -11.75 9.78
CA GLY A 59 6.14 -11.85 8.34
C GLY A 59 4.75 -11.39 7.90
N ILE A 60 3.70 -11.78 8.64
CA ILE A 60 2.32 -11.37 8.34
C ILE A 60 2.12 -9.87 8.57
N ILE A 61 2.64 -9.32 9.67
CA ILE A 61 2.57 -7.88 9.97
C ILE A 61 3.26 -7.08 8.87
N LEU A 62 4.45 -7.49 8.46
CA LEU A 62 5.20 -6.83 7.38
C LEU A 62 4.47 -6.94 6.04
N LEU A 63 3.86 -8.10 5.73
CA LEU A 63 3.08 -8.28 4.51
C LEU A 63 1.85 -7.35 4.49
N LEU A 64 1.11 -7.27 5.61
CA LEU A 64 0.00 -6.34 5.78
C LEU A 64 0.44 -4.87 5.64
N LEU A 65 1.59 -4.53 6.21
CA LEU A 65 2.17 -3.19 6.13
C LEU A 65 2.52 -2.82 4.68
N ILE A 66 3.21 -3.71 3.97
CA ILE A 66 3.56 -3.52 2.56
C ILE A 66 2.30 -3.36 1.72
N PHE A 67 1.33 -4.25 1.90
CA PHE A 67 0.08 -4.21 1.13
C PHE A 67 -0.71 -2.91 1.38
N THR A 68 -0.84 -2.49 2.63
CA THR A 68 -1.53 -1.24 3.01
C THR A 68 -0.79 -0.03 2.45
N SER A 69 0.54 -0.05 2.46
CA SER A 69 1.35 1.02 1.87
C SER A 69 1.14 1.12 0.36
N ILE A 70 1.17 0.00 -0.37
CA ILE A 70 0.88 -0.03 -1.82
C ILE A 70 -0.52 0.53 -2.09
N LEU A 71 -1.51 0.14 -1.29
CA LEU A 71 -2.89 0.60 -1.46
C LEU A 71 -3.05 2.10 -1.18
N PHE A 72 -2.33 2.64 -0.19
CA PHE A 72 -2.27 4.07 0.08
C PHE A 72 -1.64 4.87 -1.07
N PHE A 73 -0.53 4.38 -1.63
CA PHE A 73 0.13 5.02 -2.78
C PHE A 73 -0.76 4.98 -4.01
N GLU A 74 -1.42 3.85 -4.27
CA GLU A 74 -2.30 3.71 -5.43
C GLU A 74 -3.55 4.60 -5.30
N LYS A 75 -4.15 4.69 -4.11
CA LYS A 75 -5.20 5.69 -3.84
C LYS A 75 -4.72 7.12 -4.07
N SER A 76 -3.50 7.43 -3.63
CA SER A 76 -2.91 8.76 -3.85
C SER A 76 -2.75 9.04 -5.34
N ARG A 77 -2.25 8.07 -6.12
CA ARG A 77 -2.10 8.21 -7.56
C ARG A 77 -3.43 8.50 -8.24
N VAL A 78 -4.49 7.74 -7.94
CA VAL A 78 -5.82 7.97 -8.52
C VAL A 78 -6.38 9.35 -8.16
N LEU A 79 -6.19 9.82 -6.92
CA LEU A 79 -6.62 11.16 -6.51
C LEU A 79 -5.86 12.28 -7.26
N ILE A 80 -4.58 12.05 -7.60
CA ILE A 80 -3.80 12.97 -8.44
C ILE A 80 -4.33 12.97 -9.86
N GLU A 81 -4.54 11.78 -10.45
CA GLU A 81 -5.05 11.60 -11.81
C GLU A 81 -6.44 12.23 -11.99
N GLN A 82 -7.34 12.04 -11.02
CA GLN A 82 -8.68 12.63 -11.02
C GLN A 82 -8.73 14.12 -10.64
N ARG A 83 -7.57 14.75 -10.45
CA ARG A 83 -7.42 16.14 -10.02
C ARG A 83 -8.11 16.50 -8.70
N GLN A 84 -8.33 15.52 -7.83
CA GLN A 84 -9.04 15.69 -6.56
C GLN A 84 -8.10 16.01 -5.39
N MET A 85 -6.80 16.12 -5.63
CA MET A 85 -5.85 16.58 -4.62
C MET A 85 -5.89 18.10 -4.47
N ARG A 86 -6.41 18.54 -3.32
CA ARG A 86 -6.38 19.95 -2.92
C ARG A 86 -4.93 20.43 -2.81
N GLY A 87 -4.63 21.57 -3.46
CA GLY A 87 -3.31 22.23 -3.40
C GLY A 87 -2.38 21.97 -4.57
N ILE A 88 -2.76 21.13 -5.54
CA ILE A 88 -2.00 20.95 -6.78
C ILE A 88 -2.50 21.97 -7.82
N ILE A 89 -1.61 22.86 -8.26
CA ILE A 89 -1.88 23.76 -9.40
C ILE A 89 -1.81 22.90 -10.66
N TYR A 90 -2.95 22.43 -11.13
CA TYR A 90 -3.02 21.78 -12.43
C TYR A 90 -2.74 22.85 -13.48
N LYS A 91 -1.62 22.71 -14.20
CA LYS A 91 -1.30 23.57 -15.33
C LYS A 91 -2.50 23.52 -16.29
N SER A 92 -3.28 24.58 -16.31
CA SER A 92 -4.30 24.81 -17.32
C SER A 92 -3.49 25.02 -18.61
N ASN A 93 -3.54 24.05 -19.52
CA ASN A 93 -3.25 24.35 -20.92
C ASN A 93 -4.32 25.36 -21.34
N LYS A 94 -4.04 26.64 -21.10
CA LYS A 94 -4.58 27.71 -21.91
C LYS A 94 -3.84 27.59 -23.24
N GLU A 95 -4.61 27.12 -24.23
CA GLU A 95 -4.48 27.29 -25.68
C GLU A 95 -3.07 27.20 -26.28
#